data_AF-A0A6J4LPH3-F1
#
_entry.id   AF-A0A6J4LPH3-F1
#
_cell.length_a   1.000
_cell.length_b   1.000
_cell.length_c   1.000
_cell.angle_alpha   90.00
_cell.angle_beta   90.00
_cell.angle_gamma   90.00
#
_symmetry.space_group_name_H-M   'P 1'
#
loop_
_entity.id
_entity.type
_entity.pdbx_description
1 polymer ?
#
loop_
_entity_poly.entity_id
_entity_poly.type
_entity_poly.pdbx_seq_one_letter_code
_entity_poly.pdbx_strand_id
1 'polypeptide(L)'
;MLYTEPTLTLIAKPVFAEPAHLPVSWLGESTDGERLAEFAGRLCYMSQRNPASRTTRDYLDNIKRQGHGSVLEHANYSILVEGVSRSLTHELVRHRAGMAYCLDGDTLIYSERRAGGHRNGPRGRTIRDLHAMTRTPHGRSRLRLLRLRCLDEASGTFTTGRVRAVVASGVKPLFRVELEDGKSITCTKEHRFLTPTGWQRLEDAVGGLSVSPGGVACVGTLDAQLLTNGTAAYRDREWLRARYQVDGLAQAEIGALAGVSEHCIRSWVRRHGLQKATGTGMTGRRPWNRGVRYTAGWHHSAETRAGLAAQKRGARNPAWRGGTTGVGAQLRRELECQRAAILERDAHTCRLCGVRGGRLTLHHVVPMWARPDLALSAANIAAVCWECHVHRLNGHELDFVERLGGRRDEVPADAKAPAPPSRLLVPRARRVVSVTYVGERETYDIEMDGPNHNFVANGIVTHNSQLSQRYVDESEANFVVPPAIIGDGPLEAAWRAQVEGAQASYVALVDQLMERYAWVADKVHRRKMAREAARGVLPNSTETKIVVTGNARAWRTVIELRSSEGAELEIRRWAVAVLRLLAAEAPAFFSDFEVYAGEDRREAARVGYRKV
;
A
#
# COMPACT_ATOMS: atom_id res chain seq x y z
N MET A 1 -5.19 2.25 34.94
CA MET A 1 -4.49 1.16 35.68
C MET A 1 -3.04 1.08 35.21
N LEU A 2 -2.10 0.70 36.07
CA LEU A 2 -0.69 0.52 35.69
C LEU A 2 -0.32 -0.96 35.71
N TYR A 3 0.28 -1.44 34.64
CA TYR A 3 0.77 -2.81 34.52
C TYR A 3 2.28 -2.85 34.69
N THR A 4 2.76 -3.70 35.58
CA THR A 4 4.18 -4.00 35.78
C THR A 4 4.58 -5.32 35.14
N GLU A 5 3.61 -6.17 34.81
CA GLU A 5 3.78 -7.50 34.20
C GLU A 5 2.70 -7.77 33.13
N PRO A 6 3.03 -8.51 32.07
CA PRO A 6 2.05 -8.96 31.10
C PRO A 6 1.14 -10.03 31.72
N THR A 7 -0.15 -9.97 31.40
CA THR A 7 -1.10 -11.04 31.72
C THR A 7 -1.36 -11.87 30.47
N LEU A 8 -1.17 -13.18 30.57
CA LEU A 8 -1.30 -14.11 29.45
C LEU A 8 -2.40 -15.12 29.72
N THR A 9 -3.33 -15.24 28.79
CA THR A 9 -4.42 -16.21 28.86
C THR A 9 -4.39 -17.09 27.62
N LEU A 10 -4.25 -18.41 27.78
CA LEU A 10 -4.44 -19.34 26.68
C LEU A 10 -5.94 -19.43 26.35
N ILE A 11 -6.33 -18.96 25.17
CA ILE A 11 -7.75 -18.88 24.77
C ILE A 11 -8.15 -19.92 23.72
N ALA A 12 -7.18 -20.51 23.01
CA ALA A 12 -7.43 -21.63 22.11
C ALA A 12 -6.24 -22.58 22.05
N LYS A 13 -6.52 -23.87 22.01
CA LYS A 13 -5.55 -24.96 21.88
C LYS A 13 -6.07 -26.05 20.96
N PRO A 14 -5.19 -26.91 20.40
CA PRO A 14 -5.60 -27.99 19.52
C PRO A 14 -6.44 -29.01 20.27
N VAL A 15 -7.44 -29.55 19.57
CA VAL A 15 -8.16 -30.78 19.97
C VAL A 15 -7.92 -31.79 18.87
N PHE A 16 -7.48 -32.99 19.23
CA PHE A 16 -7.10 -34.02 18.28
C PHE A 16 -8.15 -35.14 18.26
N ALA A 17 -8.82 -35.26 17.12
CA ALA A 17 -9.72 -36.37 16.85
C ALA A 17 -8.96 -37.46 16.09
N GLU A 18 -8.69 -38.57 16.77
CA GLU A 18 -7.98 -39.69 16.17
C GLU A 18 -8.85 -40.40 15.10
N PRO A 19 -8.34 -40.59 13.87
CA PRO A 19 -9.09 -41.28 12.83
C PRO A 19 -9.19 -42.79 13.13
N ALA A 20 -10.42 -43.29 13.28
CA ALA A 20 -10.68 -44.70 13.62
C ALA A 20 -10.06 -45.73 12.65
N HIS A 21 -9.83 -45.35 11.38
CA HIS A 21 -9.24 -46.22 10.37
C HIS A 21 -7.70 -46.23 10.38
N LEU A 22 -7.06 -45.36 11.16
CA LEU A 22 -5.60 -45.26 11.31
C LEU A 22 -5.21 -45.03 12.78
N PRO A 23 -5.46 -46.01 13.66
CA PRO A 23 -5.10 -45.88 15.07
C PRO A 23 -3.57 -45.88 15.26
N VAL A 24 -3.10 -45.07 16.21
CA VAL A 24 -1.69 -45.01 16.63
C VAL A 24 -1.53 -45.63 18.01
N SER A 25 -0.46 -46.41 18.19
CA SER A 25 -0.10 -46.95 19.50
C SER A 25 0.61 -45.89 20.35
N TRP A 26 -0.19 -45.08 21.05
CA TRP A 26 0.27 -44.03 21.96
C TRP A 26 0.99 -44.61 23.19
N LEU A 27 2.09 -43.98 23.61
CA LEU A 27 2.82 -44.32 24.82
C LEU A 27 3.14 -43.06 25.64
N GLY A 28 2.80 -43.09 26.93
CA GLY A 28 2.99 -41.98 27.85
C GLY A 28 1.84 -40.96 27.83
N GLU A 29 1.92 -39.99 28.74
CA GLU A 29 1.01 -38.84 28.76
C GLU A 29 1.42 -37.80 27.71
N SER A 30 0.43 -37.23 27.04
CA SER A 30 0.62 -36.27 25.96
C SER A 30 -0.66 -35.49 25.72
N THR A 31 -0.53 -34.22 25.36
CA THR A 31 -1.64 -33.37 24.96
C THR A 31 -2.08 -33.64 23.52
N ASP A 32 -3.28 -33.17 23.18
CA ASP A 32 -3.83 -33.28 21.82
C ASP A 32 -2.94 -32.61 20.77
N GLY A 33 -2.31 -31.48 21.10
CA GLY A 33 -1.34 -30.83 20.20
C GLY A 33 -0.12 -31.71 19.93
N GLU A 34 0.41 -32.36 20.97
CA GLU A 34 1.57 -33.25 20.87
C GLU A 34 1.22 -34.53 20.11
N ARG A 35 0.06 -35.13 20.38
CA ARG A 35 -0.47 -36.29 19.65
C ARG A 35 -0.69 -35.95 18.18
N LEU A 36 -1.23 -34.78 17.87
CA LEU A 36 -1.42 -34.33 16.50
C LEU A 36 -0.08 -34.23 15.75
N ALA A 37 0.96 -33.69 16.38
CA ALA A 37 2.29 -33.60 15.78
C ALA A 37 2.95 -34.98 15.60
N GLU A 38 2.83 -35.87 16.59
CA GLU A 38 3.31 -37.25 16.47
C GLU A 38 2.55 -38.02 15.40
N PHE A 39 1.22 -37.90 15.34
CA PHE A 39 0.38 -38.52 14.32
C PHE A 39 0.85 -38.12 12.92
N ALA A 40 1.04 -36.81 12.69
CA ALA A 40 1.53 -36.27 11.44
C ALA A 40 2.92 -36.83 11.08
N GLY A 41 3.85 -36.88 12.04
CA GLY A 41 5.18 -37.46 11.83
C GLY A 41 5.14 -38.95 11.52
N ARG A 42 4.29 -39.72 12.21
CA ARG A 42 4.13 -41.16 11.98
C ARG A 42 3.49 -41.46 10.64
N LEU A 43 2.57 -40.61 10.18
CA LEU A 43 1.92 -40.74 8.87
C LEU A 43 2.93 -40.66 7.73
N CYS A 44 3.92 -39.76 7.82
CA CYS A 44 4.97 -39.63 6.80
C CYS A 44 5.77 -40.91 6.56
N TYR A 45 5.90 -41.78 7.58
CA TYR A 45 6.67 -43.02 7.51
C TYR A 45 5.79 -44.27 7.69
N MET A 46 4.45 -44.12 7.70
CA MET A 46 3.49 -45.20 7.99
C MET A 46 3.91 -46.06 9.21
N SER A 47 4.26 -45.39 10.30
CA SER A 47 4.88 -45.97 11.50
C SER A 47 3.96 -45.95 12.74
N GLN A 48 2.66 -46.16 12.53
CA GLN A 48 1.62 -46.06 13.55
C GLN A 48 1.75 -47.11 14.68
N ARG A 49 2.35 -48.27 14.40
CA ARG A 49 2.54 -49.38 15.38
C ARG A 49 3.65 -49.15 16.40
N ASN A 50 4.39 -48.05 16.29
CA ASN A 50 5.47 -47.68 17.21
C ASN A 50 6.50 -48.80 17.51
N PRO A 51 7.23 -49.31 16.50
CA PRO A 51 8.14 -50.45 16.66
C PRO A 51 9.35 -50.17 17.57
N ALA A 52 9.62 -48.90 17.88
CA ALA A 52 10.73 -48.48 18.74
C ALA A 52 10.32 -48.22 20.20
N SER A 53 9.06 -48.51 20.57
CA SER A 53 8.52 -48.33 21.94
C SER A 53 8.80 -46.95 22.55
N ARG A 54 8.77 -45.89 21.73
CA ARG A 54 9.04 -44.51 22.15
C ARG A 54 7.79 -43.85 22.69
N THR A 55 7.91 -43.07 23.77
CA THR A 55 6.83 -42.19 24.20
C THR A 55 6.63 -41.03 23.21
N THR A 56 5.48 -40.36 23.27
CA THR A 56 5.23 -39.14 22.45
C THR A 56 6.31 -38.10 22.67
N ARG A 57 6.76 -37.92 23.92
CA ARG A 57 7.85 -37.00 24.27
C ARG A 57 9.16 -37.41 23.60
N ASP A 58 9.58 -38.66 23.74
CA ASP A 58 10.82 -39.15 23.13
C ASP A 58 10.80 -39.02 21.61
N TYR A 59 9.62 -39.24 20.99
CA TYR A 59 9.42 -39.09 19.56
C TYR A 59 9.60 -37.62 19.12
N LEU A 60 8.95 -36.69 19.80
CA LEU A 60 9.04 -35.25 19.50
C LEU A 60 10.44 -34.68 19.82
N ASP A 61 11.10 -35.13 20.88
CA ASP A 61 12.49 -34.77 21.18
C ASP A 61 13.45 -35.24 20.09
N ASN A 62 13.27 -36.46 19.58
CA ASN A 62 14.03 -36.95 18.44
C ASN A 62 13.78 -36.11 17.18
N ILE A 63 12.53 -35.72 16.90
CA ILE A 63 12.20 -34.83 15.77
C ILE A 63 12.91 -33.47 15.90
N LYS A 64 12.86 -32.86 17.10
CA LYS A 64 13.54 -31.59 17.38
C LYS A 64 15.04 -31.72 17.17
N ARG A 65 15.66 -32.79 17.68
CA ARG A 65 17.09 -33.09 17.53
C ARG A 65 17.51 -33.26 16.06
N GLN A 66 16.65 -33.88 15.24
CA GLN A 66 16.90 -34.06 13.81
C GLN A 66 16.60 -32.80 12.97
N GLY A 67 15.98 -31.76 13.54
CA GLY A 67 15.62 -30.53 12.83
C GLY A 67 14.35 -30.63 11.97
N HIS A 68 13.61 -31.74 12.01
CA HIS A 68 12.41 -32.02 11.21
C HIS A 68 11.15 -31.33 11.75
N GLY A 69 11.24 -30.02 12.00
CA GLY A 69 10.21 -29.29 12.74
C GLY A 69 8.88 -29.02 12.01
N SER A 70 8.68 -29.52 10.79
CA SER A 70 7.44 -29.31 10.02
C SER A 70 6.21 -29.88 10.71
N VAL A 71 6.35 -31.02 11.39
CA VAL A 71 5.23 -31.67 12.10
C VAL A 71 4.73 -30.86 13.31
N LEU A 72 5.57 -29.98 13.88
CA LEU A 72 5.16 -29.05 14.94
C LEU A 72 4.25 -27.93 14.41
N GLU A 73 4.12 -27.76 13.09
CA GLU A 73 3.29 -26.72 12.49
C GLU A 73 1.78 -27.02 12.55
N HIS A 74 1.41 -28.29 12.81
CA HIS A 74 0.01 -28.70 12.91
C HIS A 74 -0.65 -28.26 14.23
N ALA A 75 0.12 -28.08 15.31
CA ALA A 75 -0.40 -27.71 16.62
C ALA A 75 -0.44 -26.18 16.80
N ASN A 76 -1.63 -25.58 16.80
CA ASN A 76 -1.85 -24.13 16.94
C ASN A 76 -2.35 -23.73 18.34
N TYR A 77 -1.74 -22.69 18.91
CA TYR A 77 -2.10 -22.10 20.20
C TYR A 77 -2.39 -20.60 20.04
N SER A 78 -3.48 -20.13 20.64
CA SER A 78 -3.87 -18.71 20.67
C SER A 78 -3.81 -18.19 22.10
N ILE A 79 -3.06 -17.10 22.30
CA ILE A 79 -2.86 -16.46 23.60
C ILE A 79 -3.41 -15.04 23.51
N LEU A 80 -4.30 -14.69 24.44
CA LEU A 80 -4.65 -13.31 24.75
C LEU A 80 -3.54 -12.71 25.62
N VAL A 81 -2.97 -11.61 25.14
CA VAL A 81 -1.90 -10.86 25.80
C VAL A 81 -2.45 -9.51 26.22
N GLU A 82 -2.35 -9.22 27.52
CA GLU A 82 -2.79 -7.96 28.14
C GLU A 82 -1.65 -7.36 28.97
N GLY A 83 -1.73 -6.05 29.26
CA GLY A 83 -0.68 -5.40 30.05
C GLY A 83 0.65 -5.26 29.32
N VAL A 84 0.64 -5.22 27.98
CA VAL A 84 1.82 -4.96 27.14
C VAL A 84 1.75 -3.59 26.48
N SER A 85 2.91 -2.96 26.29
CA SER A 85 3.01 -1.62 25.73
C SER A 85 2.84 -1.63 24.21
N ARG A 86 2.47 -0.47 23.64
CA ARG A 86 2.49 -0.27 22.18
C ARG A 86 3.91 -0.48 21.62
N SER A 87 4.95 -0.08 22.35
CA SER A 87 6.34 -0.36 21.98
C SER A 87 6.61 -1.85 21.80
N LEU A 88 6.14 -2.69 22.72
CA LEU A 88 6.28 -4.14 22.62
C LEU A 88 5.60 -4.66 21.35
N THR A 89 4.42 -4.15 21.00
CA THR A 89 3.76 -4.58 19.74
C THR A 89 4.57 -4.21 18.50
N HIS A 90 5.27 -3.07 18.49
CA HIS A 90 6.17 -2.72 17.39
C HIS A 90 7.35 -3.72 17.29
N GLU A 91 7.85 -4.23 18.41
CA GLU A 91 8.86 -5.28 18.42
C GLU A 91 8.30 -6.64 17.99
N LEU A 92 7.09 -7.01 18.41
CA LEU A 92 6.40 -8.20 17.91
C LEU A 92 6.17 -8.14 16.39
N VAL A 93 5.91 -6.95 15.84
CA VAL A 93 5.69 -6.74 14.40
C VAL A 93 6.99 -6.89 13.59
N ARG A 94 8.15 -6.55 14.14
CA ARG A 94 9.44 -6.58 13.43
C ARG A 94 9.98 -7.98 13.09
N HIS A 95 9.50 -9.06 13.72
CA HIS A 95 10.07 -10.42 13.59
C HIS A 95 9.03 -11.53 13.31
N ARG A 96 7.96 -11.21 12.56
CA ARG A 96 6.78 -12.06 12.30
C ARG A 96 7.00 -13.25 11.34
N ALA A 97 7.85 -14.21 11.70
CA ALA A 97 7.82 -15.52 11.03
C ALA A 97 6.52 -16.27 11.40
N GLY A 98 5.61 -16.48 10.44
CA GLY A 98 4.41 -17.33 10.58
C GLY A 98 3.08 -16.63 10.86
N MET A 99 3.07 -15.37 11.32
CA MET A 99 1.89 -14.70 11.91
C MET A 99 1.09 -13.78 10.95
N ALA A 100 1.51 -13.63 9.69
CA ALA A 100 1.04 -12.55 8.82
C ALA A 100 0.02 -12.99 7.75
N TYR A 101 -0.74 -11.99 7.28
CA TYR A 101 -1.58 -11.98 6.08
C TYR A 101 -0.67 -11.99 4.86
N CYS A 102 -0.71 -13.03 4.02
CA CYS A 102 0.35 -13.20 3.02
C CYS A 102 -0.16 -13.37 1.60
N LEU A 103 0.69 -12.97 0.67
CA LEU A 103 0.48 -13.08 -0.77
C LEU A 103 1.39 -14.16 -1.34
N ASP A 104 0.96 -14.74 -2.46
CA ASP A 104 1.78 -15.68 -3.21
C ASP A 104 3.05 -15.00 -3.76
N GLY A 105 4.15 -15.76 -3.84
CA GLY A 105 5.42 -15.25 -4.33
C GLY A 105 5.37 -14.68 -5.74
N ASP A 106 4.47 -15.15 -6.59
CA ASP A 106 4.36 -14.74 -8.01
C ASP A 106 3.48 -13.49 -8.18
N THR A 107 2.97 -12.93 -7.07
CA THR A 107 2.22 -11.68 -7.06
C THR A 107 3.07 -10.53 -7.58
N LEU A 108 2.57 -9.82 -8.60
CA LEU A 108 3.26 -8.71 -9.25
C LEU A 108 3.04 -7.39 -8.52
N ILE A 109 4.16 -6.73 -8.25
CA ILE A 109 4.25 -5.41 -7.64
C ILE A 109 4.84 -4.44 -8.65
N TYR A 110 4.14 -3.34 -8.88
CA TYR A 110 4.53 -2.31 -9.84
C TYR A 110 5.16 -1.11 -9.14
N SER A 111 6.34 -0.71 -9.58
CA SER A 111 6.96 0.54 -9.12
C SER A 111 6.56 1.72 -10.02
N GLU A 112 6.11 2.83 -9.42
CA GLU A 112 5.72 4.06 -10.15
C GLU A 112 6.90 4.86 -10.68
N ARG A 113 8.13 4.60 -10.19
CA ARG A 113 9.32 5.22 -10.78
C ARG A 113 9.52 4.71 -12.20
N ARG A 114 9.36 5.61 -13.18
CA ARG A 114 10.07 5.55 -14.46
C ARG A 114 11.56 5.72 -14.17
N ALA A 115 12.23 4.67 -13.72
CA ALA A 115 13.68 4.65 -13.64
C ALA A 115 14.22 4.66 -15.08
N GLY A 116 14.50 5.86 -15.60
CA GLY A 116 15.12 6.13 -16.90
C GLY A 116 14.28 5.66 -18.08
N GLY A 117 13.66 6.62 -18.81
CA GLY A 117 13.35 6.57 -20.26
C GLY A 117 12.86 5.29 -20.96
N HIS A 118 12.51 4.20 -20.28
CA HIS A 118 12.17 2.95 -20.93
C HIS A 118 10.73 3.01 -21.41
N ARG A 119 10.55 2.70 -22.70
CA ARG A 119 9.29 2.64 -23.44
C ARG A 119 8.22 1.69 -22.86
N ASN A 120 8.55 0.88 -21.83
CA ASN A 120 7.73 -0.27 -21.42
C ASN A 120 6.90 -0.09 -20.14
N GLY A 121 6.68 1.14 -19.67
CA GLY A 121 5.81 1.39 -18.50
C GLY A 121 6.44 0.97 -17.16
N PRO A 122 5.66 0.92 -16.06
CA PRO A 122 6.16 0.53 -14.75
C PRO A 122 6.67 -0.92 -14.78
N ARG A 123 7.93 -1.15 -14.35
CA ARG A 123 8.49 -2.49 -14.23
C ARG A 123 7.77 -3.24 -13.11
N GLY A 124 7.03 -4.29 -13.46
CA GLY A 124 6.50 -5.27 -12.51
C GLY A 124 7.60 -6.21 -12.04
N ARG A 125 7.62 -6.53 -10.75
CA ARG A 125 8.46 -7.59 -10.17
C ARG A 125 7.59 -8.45 -9.27
N THR A 126 7.92 -9.73 -9.16
CA THR A 126 7.21 -10.60 -8.22
C THR A 126 7.61 -10.25 -6.78
N ILE A 127 6.76 -10.55 -5.78
CA ILE A 127 7.14 -10.35 -4.38
C ILE A 127 8.35 -11.23 -4.04
N ARG A 128 8.44 -12.43 -4.63
CA ARG A 128 9.60 -13.31 -4.52
C ARG A 128 10.89 -12.63 -4.99
N ASP A 129 10.87 -11.93 -6.12
CA ASP A 129 12.02 -11.17 -6.63
C ASP A 129 12.40 -10.03 -5.67
N LEU A 130 11.39 -9.32 -5.14
CA LEU A 130 11.62 -8.26 -4.16
C LEU A 130 12.25 -8.81 -2.88
N HIS A 131 11.79 -9.96 -2.40
CA HIS A 131 12.38 -10.64 -1.26
C HIS A 131 13.83 -11.08 -1.56
N ALA A 132 14.10 -11.63 -2.74
CA ALA A 132 15.45 -12.01 -3.15
C ALA A 132 16.43 -10.81 -3.13
N MET A 133 15.96 -9.60 -3.44
CA MET A 133 16.78 -8.39 -3.32
C MET A 133 17.24 -8.09 -1.90
N THR A 134 16.48 -8.51 -0.88
CA THR A 134 16.85 -8.27 0.53
C THR A 134 18.12 -9.03 0.94
N ARG A 135 18.47 -10.10 0.20
CA ARG A 135 19.64 -10.95 0.47
C ARG A 135 20.97 -10.26 0.16
N THR A 136 21.00 -9.24 -0.71
CA THR A 136 22.24 -8.54 -1.09
C THR A 136 22.26 -7.09 -0.59
N PRO A 137 23.43 -6.52 -0.22
CA PRO A 137 23.53 -5.11 0.18
C PRO A 137 23.07 -4.14 -0.91
N HIS A 138 23.43 -4.41 -2.17
CA HIS A 138 23.01 -3.62 -3.33
C HIS A 138 21.48 -3.73 -3.54
N GLY A 139 20.92 -4.93 -3.43
CA GLY A 139 19.48 -5.16 -3.55
C GLY A 139 18.67 -4.44 -2.45
N ARG A 140 19.10 -4.50 -1.18
CA ARG A 140 18.49 -3.74 -0.07
C ARG A 140 18.47 -2.24 -0.34
N SER A 141 19.57 -1.70 -0.86
CA SER A 141 19.67 -0.28 -1.21
C SER A 141 18.70 0.10 -2.34
N ARG A 142 18.54 -0.76 -3.36
CA ARG A 142 17.56 -0.56 -4.45
C ARG A 142 16.12 -0.70 -3.97
N LEU A 143 15.85 -1.60 -3.02
CA LEU A 143 14.52 -1.81 -2.45
C LEU A 143 14.02 -0.54 -1.74
N ARG A 144 14.88 0.13 -0.95
CA ARG A 144 14.56 1.42 -0.29
C ARG A 144 14.24 2.56 -1.26
N LEU A 145 14.71 2.46 -2.51
CA LEU A 145 14.44 3.43 -3.57
C LEU A 145 13.13 3.14 -4.31
N LEU A 146 12.52 1.96 -4.12
CA LEU A 146 11.23 1.64 -4.73
C LEU A 146 10.13 2.53 -4.17
N ARG A 147 9.20 2.89 -5.06
CA ARG A 147 7.98 3.64 -4.74
C ARG A 147 6.82 2.84 -5.30
N LEU A 148 6.01 2.28 -4.40
CA LEU A 148 4.83 1.52 -4.77
C LEU A 148 3.62 2.44 -4.73
N ARG A 149 2.64 2.13 -5.58
CA ARG A 149 1.35 2.80 -5.53
C ARG A 149 0.63 2.37 -4.24
N CYS A 150 0.16 3.34 -3.47
CA CYS A 150 -0.69 3.15 -2.30
C CYS A 150 -1.89 4.09 -2.37
N LEU A 151 -3.00 3.70 -1.75
CA LEU A 151 -4.17 4.54 -1.59
C LEU A 151 -3.98 5.43 -0.37
N ASP A 152 -4.14 6.74 -0.55
CA ASP A 152 -4.31 7.68 0.55
C ASP A 152 -5.77 7.60 1.00
N GLU A 153 -5.99 7.08 2.21
CA GLU A 153 -7.34 6.91 2.78
C GLU A 153 -8.01 8.25 3.08
N ALA A 154 -7.24 9.31 3.36
CA ALA A 154 -7.80 10.62 3.68
C ALA A 154 -8.31 11.33 2.41
N SER A 155 -7.56 11.23 1.32
CA SER A 155 -7.93 11.87 0.05
C SER A 155 -8.79 10.99 -0.86
N GLY A 156 -8.81 9.67 -0.64
CA GLY A 156 -9.46 8.68 -1.50
C GLY A 156 -8.76 8.48 -2.86
N THR A 157 -7.51 8.91 -2.99
CA THR A 157 -6.76 8.89 -4.25
C THR A 157 -5.44 8.13 -4.12
N PHE A 158 -4.95 7.57 -5.22
CA PHE A 158 -3.64 6.91 -5.20
C PHE A 158 -2.48 7.91 -5.10
N THR A 159 -1.54 7.60 -4.23
CA THR A 159 -0.23 8.23 -4.06
C THR A 159 0.87 7.18 -4.14
N THR A 160 2.11 7.53 -3.78
CA THR A 160 3.23 6.59 -3.73
C THR A 160 3.84 6.48 -2.34
N GLY A 161 4.03 5.25 -1.86
CA GLY A 161 4.69 4.93 -0.59
C GLY A 161 6.04 4.25 -0.80
N ARG A 162 6.88 4.23 0.25
CA ARG A 162 8.16 3.51 0.24
C ARG A 162 8.00 2.11 0.82
N VAL A 163 8.77 1.17 0.29
CA VAL A 163 8.89 -0.17 0.88
C VAL A 163 9.90 -0.11 2.03
N ARG A 164 9.45 -0.52 3.22
CA ARG A 164 10.29 -0.67 4.41
C ARG A 164 11.01 -2.01 4.42
N ALA A 165 10.25 -3.09 4.22
CA ALA A 165 10.75 -4.46 4.25
C ALA A 165 9.90 -5.39 3.38
N VAL A 166 10.49 -6.53 2.98
CA VAL A 166 9.79 -7.63 2.31
C VAL A 166 10.17 -8.92 3.02
N VAL A 167 9.18 -9.60 3.57
CA VAL A 167 9.36 -10.73 4.49
C VAL A 167 8.81 -12.01 3.85
N ALA A 168 9.53 -13.12 4.00
CA ALA A 168 9.01 -14.45 3.69
C ALA A 168 8.29 -15.01 4.92
N SER A 169 7.06 -15.47 4.73
CA SER A 169 6.12 -15.80 5.80
C SER A 169 5.83 -17.30 5.90
N GLY A 170 6.58 -18.12 5.16
CA GLY A 170 6.46 -19.58 5.16
C GLY A 170 5.38 -20.10 4.20
N VAL A 171 5.27 -21.43 4.15
CA VAL A 171 4.29 -22.15 3.33
C VAL A 171 2.91 -22.09 3.98
N LYS A 172 1.90 -21.64 3.23
CA LYS A 172 0.51 -21.49 3.71
C LYS A 172 -0.50 -21.92 2.64
N PRO A 173 -1.72 -22.31 3.02
CA PRO A 173 -2.81 -22.55 2.08
C PRO A 173 -3.21 -21.25 1.36
N LEU A 174 -3.28 -21.31 0.03
CA LEU A 174 -3.54 -20.16 -0.82
C LEU A 174 -4.81 -20.28 -1.64
N PHE A 175 -5.47 -19.14 -1.80
CA PHE A 175 -6.69 -18.98 -2.57
C PHE A 175 -6.44 -17.95 -3.67
N ARG A 176 -6.70 -18.34 -4.92
CA ARG A 176 -6.69 -17.45 -6.07
C ARG A 176 -8.07 -16.86 -6.25
N VAL A 177 -8.14 -15.55 -6.12
CA VAL A 177 -9.33 -14.73 -6.30
C VAL A 177 -9.25 -14.09 -7.68
N GLU A 178 -10.29 -14.24 -8.49
CA GLU A 178 -10.41 -13.56 -9.78
C GLU A 178 -11.57 -12.56 -9.76
N LEU A 179 -11.36 -11.41 -10.39
CA LEU A 179 -12.32 -10.32 -10.46
C LEU A 179 -12.93 -10.22 -11.87
N GLU A 180 -14.09 -9.58 -11.98
CA GLU A 180 -14.84 -9.41 -13.24
C GLU A 180 -14.04 -8.71 -14.36
N ASP A 181 -12.99 -7.96 -14.01
CA ASP A 181 -12.13 -7.25 -14.97
C ASP A 181 -10.86 -8.03 -15.35
N GLY A 182 -10.81 -9.33 -15.00
CA GLY A 182 -9.73 -10.25 -15.32
C GLY A 182 -8.50 -10.14 -14.41
N LYS A 183 -8.51 -9.23 -13.43
CA LYS A 183 -7.46 -9.19 -12.41
C LYS A 183 -7.59 -10.37 -11.48
N SER A 184 -6.46 -10.92 -11.05
CA SER A 184 -6.43 -12.01 -10.09
C SER A 184 -5.31 -11.83 -9.06
N ILE A 185 -5.54 -12.32 -7.86
CA ILE A 185 -4.53 -12.33 -6.79
C ILE A 185 -4.62 -13.62 -5.99
N THR A 186 -3.46 -14.15 -5.63
CA THR A 186 -3.35 -15.38 -4.85
C THR A 186 -2.87 -15.02 -3.44
N CYS A 187 -3.63 -15.40 -2.42
CA CYS A 187 -3.41 -14.94 -1.05
C CYS A 187 -3.95 -15.93 -0.01
N THR A 188 -3.58 -15.74 1.27
CA THR A 188 -4.18 -16.49 2.38
C THR A 188 -5.60 -15.99 2.67
N LYS A 189 -6.46 -16.84 3.23
CA LYS A 189 -7.88 -16.48 3.50
C LYS A 189 -8.04 -15.29 4.46
N GLU A 190 -7.06 -15.04 5.31
CA GLU A 190 -7.09 -13.94 6.28
C GLU A 190 -6.60 -12.62 5.65
N HIS A 191 -6.05 -12.66 4.43
CA HIS A 191 -5.46 -11.50 3.79
C HIS A 191 -6.49 -10.40 3.54
N ARG A 192 -6.12 -9.15 3.85
CA ARG A 192 -7.07 -8.03 3.85
C ARG A 192 -7.05 -7.27 2.53
N PHE A 193 -8.25 -7.05 2.01
CA PHE A 193 -8.50 -6.23 0.83
C PHE A 193 -9.40 -5.07 1.19
N LEU A 194 -9.24 -3.97 0.46
CA LEU A 194 -10.14 -2.84 0.59
C LEU A 194 -11.42 -3.16 -0.17
N THR A 195 -12.56 -3.10 0.50
CA THR A 195 -13.91 -3.20 -0.08
C THR A 195 -14.61 -1.84 0.00
N PRO A 196 -15.75 -1.63 -0.67
CA PRO A 196 -16.52 -0.37 -0.56
C PRO A 196 -16.92 -0.02 0.88
N THR A 197 -17.00 -1.00 1.78
CA THR A 197 -17.37 -0.81 3.18
C THR A 197 -16.16 -0.80 4.13
N GLY A 198 -14.93 -0.91 3.60
CA GLY A 198 -13.68 -0.82 4.36
C GLY A 198 -12.78 -2.04 4.19
N TRP A 199 -11.78 -2.15 5.06
CA TRP A 199 -10.83 -3.27 5.04
C TRP A 199 -11.48 -4.54 5.59
N GLN A 200 -11.53 -5.61 4.80
CA GLN A 200 -12.05 -6.91 5.20
C GLN A 200 -11.05 -8.01 4.87
N ARG A 201 -11.03 -9.10 5.65
CA ARG A 201 -10.32 -10.31 5.27
C ARG A 201 -10.99 -10.93 4.05
N LEU A 202 -10.25 -11.72 3.27
CA LEU A 202 -10.84 -12.44 2.15
C LEU A 202 -11.99 -13.33 2.63
N GLU A 203 -11.80 -14.10 3.70
CA GLU A 203 -12.84 -14.97 4.29
C GLU A 203 -14.11 -14.21 4.66
N ASP A 204 -13.98 -13.02 5.27
CA ASP A 204 -15.12 -12.21 5.67
C ASP A 204 -15.83 -11.61 4.45
N ALA A 205 -15.07 -11.10 3.49
CA ALA A 205 -15.59 -10.45 2.29
C ALA A 205 -16.44 -11.40 1.44
N VAL A 206 -16.04 -12.67 1.36
CA VAL A 206 -16.76 -13.72 0.61
C VAL A 206 -17.73 -14.52 1.48
N GLY A 207 -18.06 -14.05 2.69
CA GLY A 207 -19.09 -14.67 3.54
C GLY A 207 -18.69 -16.04 4.10
N GLY A 208 -17.41 -16.27 4.32
CA GLY A 208 -16.81 -17.54 4.75
C GLY A 208 -16.00 -18.19 3.64
N LEU A 209 -14.83 -18.73 3.98
CA LEU A 209 -13.94 -19.41 3.05
C LEU A 209 -13.34 -20.67 3.69
N SER A 210 -13.65 -21.83 3.12
CA SER A 210 -13.11 -23.13 3.53
C SER A 210 -12.68 -23.95 2.32
N VAL A 211 -12.00 -25.08 2.57
CA VAL A 211 -11.62 -26.04 1.53
C VAL A 211 -12.37 -27.34 1.82
N SER A 212 -13.05 -27.89 0.82
CA SER A 212 -13.71 -29.19 0.93
C SER A 212 -12.69 -30.33 0.95
N PRO A 213 -13.06 -31.55 1.39
CA PRO A 213 -12.18 -32.71 1.35
C PRO A 213 -11.62 -33.03 -0.05
N GLY A 214 -12.30 -32.60 -1.11
CA GLY A 214 -11.85 -32.74 -2.50
C GLY A 214 -10.94 -31.61 -3.00
N GLY A 215 -10.50 -30.70 -2.13
CA GLY A 215 -9.61 -29.59 -2.50
C GLY A 215 -10.31 -28.42 -3.19
N VAL A 216 -11.64 -28.35 -3.13
CA VAL A 216 -12.42 -27.26 -3.75
C VAL A 216 -12.65 -26.15 -2.73
N ALA A 217 -12.40 -24.90 -3.11
CA ALA A 217 -12.72 -23.76 -2.25
C ALA A 217 -14.25 -23.57 -2.16
N CYS A 218 -14.76 -23.50 -0.94
CA CYS A 218 -16.15 -23.19 -0.64
C CYS A 218 -16.24 -21.74 -0.15
N VAL A 219 -17.02 -20.92 -0.85
CA VAL A 219 -17.27 -19.51 -0.51
C VAL A 219 -18.75 -19.30 -0.18
N GLY A 220 -19.05 -18.40 0.76
CA GLY A 220 -20.43 -18.03 1.08
C GLY A 220 -21.09 -17.18 -0.01
N THR A 221 -20.35 -16.23 -0.59
CA THR A 221 -20.84 -15.35 -1.67
C THR A 221 -19.72 -14.91 -2.60
N LEU A 222 -20.05 -14.71 -3.88
CA LEU A 222 -19.20 -14.09 -4.89
C LEU A 222 -19.57 -12.62 -5.13
N ASP A 223 -20.55 -12.06 -4.41
CA ASP A 223 -20.95 -10.66 -4.58
C ASP A 223 -19.98 -9.67 -3.92
N ALA A 224 -18.96 -10.20 -3.23
CA ALA A 224 -17.86 -9.44 -2.67
C ALA A 224 -17.23 -8.51 -3.71
N GLN A 225 -16.95 -7.26 -3.33
CA GLN A 225 -16.29 -6.28 -4.20
C GLN A 225 -14.95 -5.86 -3.61
N LEU A 226 -13.89 -6.00 -4.40
CA LEU A 226 -12.55 -5.56 -4.05
C LEU A 226 -12.17 -4.30 -4.82
N LEU A 227 -11.51 -3.36 -4.16
CA LEU A 227 -11.02 -2.14 -4.79
C LEU A 227 -9.75 -2.46 -5.57
N THR A 228 -9.72 -1.98 -6.81
CA THR A 228 -8.62 -2.18 -7.75
C THR A 228 -7.98 -0.86 -8.15
N ASN A 229 -6.84 -0.95 -8.84
CA ASN A 229 -6.26 0.12 -9.62
C ASN A 229 -7.35 0.74 -10.48
N GLY A 230 -7.74 1.96 -10.12
CA GLY A 230 -8.90 2.54 -10.73
C GLY A 230 -8.57 3.54 -11.83
N THR A 231 -9.54 4.41 -12.07
CA THR A 231 -9.60 5.26 -13.25
C THR A 231 -9.07 6.65 -12.95
N ALA A 232 -8.68 7.38 -13.99
CA ALA A 232 -8.38 8.79 -13.83
C ALA A 232 -9.58 9.51 -13.19
N ALA A 233 -9.33 10.23 -12.10
CA ALA A 233 -10.33 10.79 -11.20
C ALA A 233 -11.37 11.65 -11.93
N TYR A 234 -10.92 12.45 -12.90
CA TYR A 234 -11.81 13.28 -13.73
C TYR A 234 -12.81 12.49 -14.60
N ARG A 235 -12.61 11.19 -14.78
CA ARG A 235 -13.54 10.30 -15.49
C ARG A 235 -14.55 9.66 -14.56
N ASP A 236 -14.28 9.68 -13.26
CA ASP A 236 -15.18 9.13 -12.26
C ASP A 236 -16.31 10.13 -11.97
N ARG A 237 -17.56 9.66 -12.05
CA ARG A 237 -18.73 10.53 -11.92
C ARG A 237 -18.89 11.05 -10.49
N GLU A 238 -18.66 10.21 -9.49
CA GLU A 238 -18.85 10.57 -8.08
C GLU A 238 -17.75 11.51 -7.60
N TRP A 239 -16.50 11.21 -7.95
CA TRP A 239 -15.38 12.12 -7.65
C TRP A 239 -15.61 13.49 -8.30
N LEU A 240 -15.97 13.51 -9.58
CA LEU A 240 -16.20 14.77 -10.30
C LEU A 240 -17.41 15.53 -9.75
N ARG A 241 -18.47 14.81 -9.34
CA ARG A 241 -19.63 15.38 -8.65
C ARG A 241 -19.25 16.00 -7.31
N ALA A 242 -18.46 15.32 -6.49
CA ALA A 242 -17.99 15.85 -5.21
C ALA A 242 -17.23 17.16 -5.44
N ARG A 243 -16.22 17.16 -6.31
CA ARG A 243 -15.42 18.37 -6.56
C ARG A 243 -16.21 19.50 -7.22
N TYR A 244 -17.11 19.18 -8.14
CA TYR A 244 -17.83 20.19 -8.93
C TYR A 244 -19.12 20.69 -8.27
N GLN A 245 -19.93 19.82 -7.67
CA GLN A 245 -21.23 20.17 -7.09
C GLN A 245 -21.15 20.39 -5.57
N VAL A 246 -20.38 19.57 -4.84
CA VAL A 246 -20.32 19.62 -3.37
C VAL A 246 -19.30 20.67 -2.92
N ASP A 247 -18.05 20.54 -3.37
CA ASP A 247 -16.97 21.49 -3.01
C ASP A 247 -17.10 22.82 -3.77
N GLY A 248 -17.92 22.84 -4.83
CA GLY A 248 -18.19 24.06 -5.60
C GLY A 248 -17.02 24.56 -6.45
N LEU A 249 -15.95 23.78 -6.63
CA LEU A 249 -14.74 24.20 -7.34
C LEU A 249 -15.01 24.59 -8.80
N ALA A 250 -14.16 25.46 -9.35
CA ALA A 250 -14.14 25.81 -10.76
C ALA A 250 -13.53 24.67 -11.60
N GLN A 251 -13.93 24.56 -12.86
CA GLN A 251 -13.44 23.51 -13.76
C GLN A 251 -11.92 23.58 -13.99
N ALA A 252 -11.33 24.77 -13.88
CA ALA A 252 -9.89 24.99 -13.97
C ALA A 252 -9.15 24.43 -12.74
N GLU A 253 -9.70 24.64 -11.54
CA GLU A 253 -9.15 24.11 -10.28
C GLU A 253 -9.22 22.59 -10.24
N ILE A 254 -10.35 22.01 -10.68
CA ILE A 254 -10.50 20.56 -10.83
C ILE A 254 -9.50 20.02 -11.87
N GLY A 255 -9.24 20.78 -12.94
CA GLY A 255 -8.24 20.44 -13.95
C GLY A 255 -6.83 20.37 -13.35
N ALA A 256 -6.45 21.39 -12.59
CA ALA A 256 -5.17 21.43 -11.87
C ALA A 256 -5.03 20.24 -10.90
N LEU A 257 -6.07 19.95 -10.11
CA LEU A 257 -6.09 18.80 -9.18
C LEU A 257 -5.96 17.45 -9.88
N ALA A 258 -6.62 17.28 -11.02
CA ALA A 258 -6.62 16.02 -11.76
C ALA A 258 -5.44 15.88 -12.75
N GLY A 259 -4.60 16.91 -12.88
CA GLY A 259 -3.48 16.96 -13.84
C GLY A 259 -3.94 16.98 -15.30
N VAL A 260 -5.08 17.62 -15.60
CA VAL A 260 -5.66 17.73 -16.95
C VAL A 260 -6.16 19.13 -17.25
N SER A 261 -6.41 19.43 -18.53
CA SER A 261 -6.94 20.74 -18.92
C SER A 261 -8.38 20.94 -18.45
N GLU A 262 -8.77 22.20 -18.21
CA GLU A 262 -10.16 22.62 -17.92
C GLU A 262 -11.13 22.05 -18.98
N HIS A 263 -10.71 22.04 -20.25
CA HIS A 263 -11.52 21.48 -21.34
C HIS A 263 -11.84 20.00 -21.14
N CYS A 264 -10.89 19.23 -20.61
CA CYS A 264 -11.09 17.83 -20.29
C CYS A 264 -12.17 17.67 -19.22
N ILE A 265 -12.08 18.46 -18.13
CA ILE A 265 -13.08 18.50 -17.06
C ILE A 265 -14.45 18.88 -17.60
N ARG A 266 -14.54 19.95 -18.39
CA ARG A 266 -15.80 20.39 -19.00
C ARG A 266 -16.49 19.32 -19.84
N SER A 267 -15.70 18.54 -20.59
CA SER A 267 -16.20 17.43 -21.41
C SER A 267 -16.83 16.33 -20.54
N TRP A 268 -16.17 15.97 -19.43
CA TRP A 268 -16.64 14.93 -18.52
C TRP A 268 -17.80 15.39 -17.62
N VAL A 269 -17.80 16.64 -17.15
CA VAL A 269 -18.96 17.25 -16.47
C VAL A 269 -20.21 17.14 -17.35
N ARG A 270 -20.08 17.46 -18.65
CA ARG A 270 -21.19 17.32 -19.62
C ARG A 270 -21.60 15.87 -19.81
N ARG A 271 -20.65 14.96 -20.01
CA ARG A 271 -20.92 13.53 -20.22
C ARG A 271 -21.63 12.89 -19.03
N HIS A 272 -21.29 13.31 -17.81
CA HIS A 272 -21.87 12.81 -16.57
C HIS A 272 -23.17 13.54 -16.15
N GLY A 273 -23.62 14.52 -16.94
CA GLY A 273 -24.83 15.29 -16.66
C GLY A 273 -24.76 16.12 -15.38
N LEU A 274 -23.57 16.57 -14.97
CA LEU A 274 -23.38 17.32 -13.72
C LEU A 274 -23.71 18.81 -13.92
N GLN A 275 -24.60 19.34 -13.10
CA GLN A 275 -24.99 20.76 -13.09
C GLN A 275 -24.89 21.33 -11.67
N LYS A 276 -24.41 22.57 -11.51
CA LYS A 276 -24.50 23.25 -10.20
C LYS A 276 -25.92 23.78 -10.00
N ALA A 277 -26.34 23.98 -8.75
CA ALA A 277 -27.65 24.54 -8.43
C ALA A 277 -27.85 25.92 -9.09
N THR A 278 -29.06 26.20 -9.55
CA THR A 278 -29.42 27.47 -10.20
C THR A 278 -29.05 28.64 -9.27
N GLY A 279 -28.18 29.56 -9.72
CA GLY A 279 -27.69 30.68 -8.93
C GLY A 279 -26.25 30.56 -8.39
N THR A 280 -25.63 29.38 -8.45
CA THR A 280 -24.20 29.18 -8.11
C THR A 280 -23.23 29.53 -9.25
N GLY A 281 -23.76 29.78 -10.44
CA GLY A 281 -23.03 30.34 -11.58
C GLY A 281 -23.37 31.81 -11.75
N MET A 282 -22.35 32.66 -11.68
CA MET A 282 -22.40 34.09 -12.03
C MET A 282 -23.60 34.85 -11.48
N THR A 283 -23.67 35.03 -10.17
CA THR A 283 -24.27 36.23 -9.60
C THR A 283 -23.50 37.45 -10.15
N GLY A 284 -24.16 38.28 -10.97
CA GLY A 284 -23.63 39.57 -11.38
C GLY A 284 -23.25 39.79 -12.85
N ARG A 285 -23.46 38.86 -13.80
CA ARG A 285 -23.38 39.22 -15.24
C ARG A 285 -24.68 38.96 -16.00
N ARG A 286 -25.12 39.97 -16.75
CA ARG A 286 -26.23 39.85 -17.69
C ARG A 286 -25.85 38.93 -18.86
N PRO A 287 -26.66 37.90 -19.17
CA PRO A 287 -26.53 37.18 -20.43
C PRO A 287 -26.75 38.12 -21.62
N TRP A 288 -25.88 38.04 -22.62
CA TRP A 288 -25.91 38.93 -23.79
C TRP A 288 -27.20 38.86 -24.61
N ASN A 289 -27.97 37.78 -24.48
CA ASN A 289 -29.17 37.49 -25.26
C ASN A 289 -30.49 37.75 -24.51
N ARG A 290 -30.44 38.36 -23.32
CA ARG A 290 -31.65 38.69 -22.55
C ARG A 290 -32.46 39.77 -23.30
N GLY A 291 -33.62 39.39 -23.82
CA GLY A 291 -34.53 40.29 -24.55
C GLY A 291 -34.62 40.06 -26.05
N VAL A 292 -33.84 39.12 -26.61
CA VAL A 292 -33.87 38.84 -28.06
C VAL A 292 -34.86 37.69 -28.34
N ARG A 293 -35.91 37.96 -29.11
CA ARG A 293 -36.86 36.94 -29.61
C ARG A 293 -36.52 36.59 -31.06
N TYR A 294 -36.56 35.31 -31.40
CA TYR A 294 -36.34 34.82 -32.77
C TYR A 294 -37.62 34.12 -33.26
N THR A 295 -38.09 34.51 -34.44
CA THR A 295 -39.17 33.83 -35.18
C THR A 295 -38.55 32.83 -36.14
N ALA A 296 -38.98 31.57 -36.06
CA ALA A 296 -38.47 30.51 -36.91
C ALA A 296 -39.25 30.47 -38.24
N GLY A 297 -38.56 30.83 -39.33
CA GLY A 297 -39.02 30.60 -40.70
C GLY A 297 -37.80 30.41 -41.59
N TRP A 298 -37.54 29.18 -42.01
CA TRP A 298 -36.45 28.83 -42.91
C TRP A 298 -36.90 28.99 -44.35
N HIS A 299 -36.28 29.91 -45.10
CA HIS A 299 -35.84 29.72 -46.50
C HIS A 299 -34.94 30.91 -46.87
N HIS A 300 -33.62 30.70 -46.81
CA HIS A 300 -32.66 31.76 -47.15
C HIS A 300 -32.58 31.92 -48.67
N SER A 301 -32.82 33.15 -49.16
CA SER A 301 -32.62 33.52 -50.57
C SER A 301 -31.19 33.23 -51.03
N ALA A 302 -30.92 33.18 -52.34
CA ALA A 302 -29.56 32.95 -52.85
C ALA A 302 -28.55 33.99 -52.31
N GLU A 303 -28.99 35.23 -52.18
CA GLU A 303 -28.24 36.34 -51.58
C GLU A 303 -28.02 36.12 -50.08
N THR A 304 -29.02 35.60 -49.35
CA THR A 304 -28.87 35.25 -47.94
C THR A 304 -27.95 34.04 -47.75
N ARG A 305 -27.95 33.06 -48.66
CA ARG A 305 -26.98 31.95 -48.66
C ARG A 305 -25.56 32.43 -48.93
N ALA A 306 -25.38 33.40 -49.83
CA ALA A 306 -24.08 34.03 -50.06
C ALA A 306 -23.61 34.83 -48.83
N GLY A 307 -24.51 35.57 -48.17
CA GLY A 307 -24.26 36.25 -46.91
C GLY A 307 -23.92 35.31 -45.76
N LEU A 308 -24.61 34.18 -45.64
CA LEU A 308 -24.33 33.12 -44.66
C LEU A 308 -22.98 32.44 -44.94
N ALA A 309 -22.62 32.21 -46.21
CA ALA A 309 -21.31 31.68 -46.58
C ALA A 309 -20.18 32.67 -46.26
N ALA A 310 -20.42 33.98 -46.44
CA ALA A 310 -19.51 35.03 -46.02
C ALA A 310 -19.38 35.13 -44.49
N GLN A 311 -20.48 34.96 -43.74
CA GLN A 311 -20.46 34.87 -42.27
C GLN A 311 -19.76 33.60 -41.79
N LYS A 312 -19.78 32.49 -42.53
CA LYS A 312 -19.07 31.25 -42.15
C LYS A 312 -17.55 31.29 -42.37
N ARG A 313 -16.95 32.44 -42.68
CA ARG A 313 -15.50 32.61 -42.84
C ARG A 313 -14.87 33.45 -41.72
N GLY A 314 -13.73 32.99 -41.23
CA GLY A 314 -12.92 33.70 -40.24
C GLY A 314 -13.71 34.08 -38.98
N ALA A 315 -13.51 35.31 -38.50
CA ALA A 315 -14.04 35.79 -37.23
C ALA A 315 -15.57 35.78 -37.08
N ARG A 316 -16.27 35.69 -38.21
CA ARG A 316 -17.72 35.83 -38.29
C ARG A 316 -18.45 34.49 -38.15
N ASN A 317 -17.74 33.36 -38.16
CA ASN A 317 -18.37 32.04 -38.08
C ASN A 317 -18.66 31.66 -36.61
N PRO A 318 -19.88 31.25 -36.23
CA PRO A 318 -20.18 30.83 -34.86
C PRO A 318 -19.40 29.59 -34.39
N ALA A 319 -18.93 28.75 -35.32
CA ALA A 319 -18.03 27.63 -35.05
C ALA A 319 -16.55 28.05 -35.00
N TRP A 320 -16.21 29.29 -35.38
CA TRP A 320 -14.86 29.82 -35.29
C TRP A 320 -14.54 30.15 -33.83
N ARG A 321 -13.64 29.36 -33.26
CA ARG A 321 -13.11 29.55 -31.91
C ARG A 321 -11.84 30.38 -31.95
N GLY A 322 -11.92 31.59 -32.51
CA GLY A 322 -10.85 32.60 -32.37
C GLY A 322 -9.50 32.26 -32.99
N GLY A 323 -9.43 31.46 -34.07
CA GLY A 323 -8.15 31.18 -34.73
C GLY A 323 -7.10 30.48 -33.85
N THR A 324 -7.49 29.83 -32.76
CA THR A 324 -6.53 29.14 -31.88
C THR A 324 -6.06 27.83 -32.51
N THR A 325 -5.19 27.93 -33.49
CA THR A 325 -4.14 26.92 -33.62
C THR A 325 -3.42 26.95 -32.28
N GLY A 326 -3.43 25.85 -31.52
CA GLY A 326 -2.75 25.84 -30.22
C GLY A 326 -1.32 26.34 -30.40
N VAL A 327 -0.78 27.13 -29.47
CA VAL A 327 0.51 27.83 -29.62
C VAL A 327 1.60 26.91 -30.19
N GLY A 328 1.68 25.66 -29.73
CA GLY A 328 2.64 24.67 -30.27
C GLY A 328 2.37 24.16 -31.69
N ALA A 329 1.13 24.17 -32.19
CA ALA A 329 0.83 23.89 -33.59
C ALA A 329 1.10 25.10 -34.51
N GLN A 330 0.96 26.33 -33.99
CA GLN A 330 1.31 27.55 -34.72
C GLN A 330 2.82 27.68 -34.85
N LEU A 331 3.55 27.54 -33.73
CA LEU A 331 5.00 27.53 -33.70
C LEU A 331 5.59 26.44 -34.60
N ARG A 332 5.03 25.22 -34.60
CA ARG A 332 5.51 24.15 -35.52
C ARG A 332 5.37 24.52 -36.98
N ARG A 333 4.27 25.17 -37.37
CA ARG A 333 4.07 25.61 -38.75
C ARG A 333 5.08 26.70 -39.14
N GLU A 334 5.39 27.61 -38.22
CA GLU A 334 6.37 28.69 -38.41
C GLU A 334 7.82 28.17 -38.41
N LEU A 335 8.15 27.19 -37.57
CA LEU A 335 9.43 26.48 -37.58
C LEU A 335 9.65 25.64 -38.84
N GLU A 336 8.59 25.03 -39.38
CA GLU A 336 8.70 24.17 -40.57
C GLU A 336 9.24 24.95 -41.77
N CYS A 337 8.89 26.24 -41.89
CA CYS A 337 9.46 27.14 -42.90
C CYS A 337 10.98 27.32 -42.76
N GLN A 338 11.54 27.21 -41.56
CA GLN A 338 12.98 27.35 -41.29
C GLN A 338 13.75 26.03 -41.40
N ARG A 339 13.04 24.90 -41.54
CA ARG A 339 13.62 23.55 -41.46
C ARG A 339 14.75 23.32 -42.44
N ALA A 340 14.57 23.72 -43.70
CA ALA A 340 15.58 23.53 -44.74
C ALA A 340 16.87 24.29 -44.39
N ALA A 341 16.75 25.58 -44.05
CA ALA A 341 17.88 26.43 -43.69
C ALA A 341 18.65 25.92 -42.45
N ILE A 342 17.93 25.42 -41.44
CA ILE A 342 18.56 24.87 -40.22
C ILE A 342 19.31 23.57 -40.52
N LEU A 343 18.73 22.69 -41.33
CA LEU A 343 19.39 21.44 -41.72
C LEU A 343 20.64 21.70 -42.56
N GLU A 344 20.59 22.69 -43.45
CA GLU A 344 21.73 23.11 -44.27
C GLU A 344 22.85 23.73 -43.43
N ARG A 345 22.49 24.64 -42.51
CA ARG A 345 23.43 25.21 -41.51
C ARG A 345 24.15 24.13 -40.72
N ASP A 346 23.41 23.10 -40.29
CA ASP A 346 23.97 21.99 -39.52
C ASP A 346 24.59 20.90 -40.41
N ALA A 347 24.83 21.18 -41.70
CA ALA A 347 25.41 20.27 -42.69
C ALA A 347 24.72 18.90 -42.74
N HIS A 348 23.40 18.87 -42.53
CA HIS A 348 22.59 17.66 -42.39
C HIS A 348 23.17 16.68 -41.36
N THR A 349 23.74 17.19 -40.29
CA THR A 349 24.43 16.41 -39.26
C THR A 349 23.78 16.62 -37.90
N CYS A 350 23.61 15.52 -37.14
CA CYS A 350 23.11 15.58 -35.78
C CYS A 350 24.11 16.31 -34.88
N ARG A 351 23.71 17.45 -34.32
CA ARG A 351 24.55 18.23 -33.40
C ARG A 351 24.88 17.53 -32.07
N LEU A 352 24.22 16.40 -31.76
CA LEU A 352 24.50 15.65 -30.53
C LEU A 352 25.49 14.49 -30.72
N CYS A 353 25.36 13.72 -31.81
CA CYS A 353 26.16 12.51 -32.03
C CYS A 353 27.02 12.53 -33.31
N GLY A 354 26.91 13.57 -34.14
CA GLY A 354 27.70 13.73 -35.35
C GLY A 354 27.25 12.86 -36.54
N VAL A 355 26.15 12.11 -36.45
CA VAL A 355 25.67 11.32 -37.59
C VAL A 355 25.15 12.24 -38.71
N ARG A 356 25.63 12.03 -39.94
CA ARG A 356 25.20 12.77 -41.13
C ARG A 356 24.08 12.02 -41.87
N GLY A 357 23.02 12.73 -42.23
CA GLY A 357 21.86 12.17 -42.93
C GLY A 357 20.88 11.39 -42.05
N GLY A 358 19.93 10.71 -42.70
CA GLY A 358 18.86 9.94 -42.04
C GLY A 358 17.70 10.81 -41.53
N ARG A 359 16.91 10.28 -40.58
CA ARG A 359 15.74 10.98 -40.02
C ARG A 359 16.16 12.03 -39.00
N LEU A 360 16.44 13.24 -39.46
CA LEU A 360 16.73 14.40 -38.61
C LEU A 360 15.45 15.13 -38.19
N THR A 361 15.46 15.65 -36.97
CA THR A 361 14.38 16.42 -36.35
C THR A 361 14.95 17.68 -35.72
N LEU A 362 14.17 18.76 -35.69
CA LEU A 362 14.55 20.01 -35.04
C LEU A 362 14.26 19.91 -33.53
N HIS A 363 15.25 20.26 -32.69
CA HIS A 363 15.14 20.30 -31.24
C HIS A 363 15.58 21.66 -30.71
N HIS A 364 14.87 22.22 -29.73
CA HIS A 364 15.29 23.47 -29.08
C HIS A 364 16.52 23.26 -28.18
N VAL A 365 17.58 24.06 -28.35
CA VAL A 365 18.82 23.97 -27.56
C VAL A 365 18.54 24.29 -26.09
N VAL A 366 17.93 25.44 -25.82
CA VAL A 366 17.33 25.82 -24.55
C VAL A 366 15.84 25.46 -24.59
N PRO A 367 15.31 24.71 -23.59
CA PRO A 367 13.94 24.21 -23.65
C PRO A 367 12.90 25.33 -23.77
N MET A 368 11.89 25.12 -24.62
CA MET A 368 10.81 26.10 -24.86
C MET A 368 10.01 26.44 -23.60
N TRP A 369 9.89 25.51 -22.64
CA TRP A 369 9.23 25.80 -21.36
C TRP A 369 10.04 26.74 -20.45
N ALA A 370 11.36 26.84 -20.66
CA ALA A 370 12.24 27.74 -19.93
C ALA A 370 12.36 29.11 -20.64
N ARG A 371 12.44 29.10 -21.97
CA ARG A 371 12.60 30.30 -22.82
C ARG A 371 11.66 30.28 -24.02
N PRO A 372 10.35 30.52 -23.81
CA PRO A 372 9.37 30.52 -24.89
C PRO A 372 9.59 31.64 -25.91
N ASP A 373 10.26 32.72 -25.50
CA ASP A 373 10.70 33.82 -26.35
C ASP A 373 11.70 33.39 -27.45
N LEU A 374 12.47 32.33 -27.19
CA LEU A 374 13.44 31.78 -28.15
C LEU A 374 12.84 30.67 -29.03
N ALA A 375 11.53 30.42 -28.97
CA ALA A 375 10.91 29.28 -29.64
C ALA A 375 11.08 29.26 -31.16
N LEU A 376 11.17 30.44 -31.80
CA LEU A 376 11.34 30.59 -33.26
C LEU A 376 12.77 30.99 -33.67
N SER A 377 13.68 31.15 -32.70
CA SER A 377 15.05 31.55 -32.98
C SER A 377 15.83 30.39 -33.57
N ALA A 378 16.28 30.53 -34.82
CA ALA A 378 17.11 29.53 -35.49
C ALA A 378 18.36 29.17 -34.66
N ALA A 379 18.95 30.14 -33.94
CA ALA A 379 20.10 29.91 -33.06
C ALA A 379 19.78 28.97 -31.88
N ASN A 380 18.54 28.97 -31.41
CA ASN A 380 18.06 28.10 -30.35
C ASN A 380 17.50 26.76 -30.87
N ILE A 381 17.72 26.41 -32.14
CA ILE A 381 17.23 25.16 -32.74
C ILE A 381 18.41 24.40 -33.30
N ALA A 382 18.51 23.11 -32.99
CA ALA A 382 19.54 22.19 -33.47
C ALA A 382 18.93 21.04 -34.28
N ALA A 383 19.58 20.67 -35.37
CA ALA A 383 19.30 19.43 -36.08
C ALA A 383 19.84 18.24 -35.26
N VAL A 384 18.96 17.32 -34.91
CA VAL A 384 19.32 16.09 -34.16
C VAL A 384 18.69 14.87 -34.81
N CYS A 385 19.37 13.73 -34.81
CA CYS A 385 18.79 12.50 -35.33
C CYS A 385 17.66 12.00 -34.42
N TRP A 386 16.69 11.30 -35.01
CA TRP A 386 15.54 10.72 -34.30
C TRP A 386 15.97 9.90 -33.08
N GLU A 387 17.04 9.12 -33.19
CA GLU A 387 17.59 8.34 -32.08
C GLU A 387 18.02 9.23 -30.90
N CYS A 388 18.81 10.27 -31.16
CA CYS A 388 19.23 11.22 -30.12
C CYS A 388 18.05 12.02 -29.56
N HIS A 389 17.16 12.49 -30.43
CA HIS A 389 15.97 13.25 -30.05
C HIS A 389 15.09 12.45 -29.09
N VAL A 390 14.80 11.19 -29.42
CA VAL A 390 13.83 10.37 -28.67
C VAL A 390 14.47 9.67 -27.48
N HIS A 391 15.70 9.18 -27.60
CA HIS A 391 16.32 8.30 -26.61
C HIS A 391 17.33 9.00 -25.68
N ARG A 392 17.79 10.21 -26.03
CA ARG A 392 18.79 10.93 -25.22
C ARG A 392 18.28 12.27 -24.70
N LEU A 393 17.58 13.05 -25.53
CA LEU A 393 17.22 14.44 -25.20
C LEU A 393 15.88 14.57 -24.46
N ASN A 394 14.83 13.86 -24.87
CA ASN A 394 13.50 13.96 -24.24
C ASN A 394 13.54 13.68 -22.72
N GLY A 395 13.16 14.67 -21.91
CA GLY A 395 13.16 14.59 -20.44
C GLY A 395 14.51 14.82 -19.77
N HIS A 396 15.56 15.09 -20.56
CA HIS A 396 16.92 15.41 -20.13
C HIS A 396 17.40 16.72 -20.77
N GLU A 397 16.50 17.57 -21.23
CA GLU A 397 16.83 18.68 -22.12
C GLU A 397 17.85 19.65 -21.49
N LEU A 398 17.80 19.84 -20.17
CA LEU A 398 18.76 20.66 -19.40
C LEU A 398 20.19 20.07 -19.39
N ASP A 399 20.32 18.75 -19.41
CA ASP A 399 21.62 18.06 -19.37
C ASP A 399 22.41 18.22 -20.67
N PHE A 400 21.74 18.65 -21.75
CA PHE A 400 22.30 18.73 -23.10
C PHE A 400 22.34 20.15 -23.68
N VAL A 401 21.94 21.18 -22.93
CA VAL A 401 21.98 22.59 -23.39
C VAL A 401 23.37 22.97 -23.87
N GLU A 402 24.39 22.75 -23.04
CA GLU A 402 25.80 23.07 -23.35
C GLU A 402 26.32 22.25 -24.53
N ARG A 403 25.94 20.97 -24.58
CA ARG A 403 26.35 20.04 -25.65
C ARG A 403 25.74 20.40 -27.01
N LEU A 404 24.57 21.04 -27.01
CA LEU A 404 23.92 21.55 -28.21
C LEU A 404 24.33 23.00 -28.51
N GLY A 405 25.31 23.55 -27.78
CA GLY A 405 25.90 24.87 -28.01
C GLY A 405 25.15 26.05 -27.40
N GLY A 406 24.24 25.80 -26.45
CA GLY A 406 23.65 26.84 -25.60
C GLY A 406 24.47 27.03 -24.32
N ARG A 407 24.01 27.93 -23.44
CA ARG A 407 24.63 28.12 -22.13
C ARG A 407 23.62 27.92 -21.01
N ARG A 408 24.03 27.32 -19.90
CA ARG A 408 23.13 26.92 -18.80
C ARG A 408 22.58 28.11 -18.00
N ASP A 409 23.28 29.24 -18.02
CA ASP A 409 22.87 30.54 -17.48
C ASP A 409 21.71 31.18 -18.28
N GLU A 410 21.45 30.74 -19.52
CA GLU A 410 20.29 31.20 -20.31
C GLU A 410 18.95 30.59 -19.85
N VAL A 411 19.01 29.58 -18.97
CA VAL A 411 17.85 28.97 -18.30
C VAL A 411 17.61 29.73 -16.98
N PRO A 412 16.46 30.42 -16.82
CA PRO A 412 16.14 31.11 -15.57
C PRO A 412 16.15 30.16 -14.37
N ALA A 413 16.73 30.56 -13.25
CA ALA A 413 16.89 29.72 -12.05
C ALA A 413 15.55 29.26 -11.43
N ASP A 414 14.47 30.01 -11.69
CA ASP A 414 13.11 29.76 -11.26
C ASP A 414 12.27 28.95 -12.27
N ALA A 415 12.79 28.75 -13.50
CA ALA A 415 12.09 27.99 -14.53
C ALA A 415 11.99 26.51 -14.15
N LYS A 416 10.76 26.02 -13.98
CA LYS A 416 10.47 24.61 -13.69
C LYS A 416 9.88 23.93 -14.92
N ALA A 417 10.43 22.77 -15.27
CA ALA A 417 9.81 21.91 -16.26
C ALA A 417 8.35 21.60 -15.83
N PRO A 418 7.37 21.67 -16.74
CA PRO A 418 6.01 21.30 -16.41
C PRO A 418 5.99 19.85 -15.92
N ALA A 419 5.42 19.63 -14.75
CA ALA A 419 5.32 18.29 -14.18
C ALA A 419 4.64 17.35 -15.20
N PRO A 420 5.18 16.14 -15.44
CA PRO A 420 4.48 15.17 -16.28
C PRO A 420 3.10 14.94 -15.68
N PRO A 421 2.03 14.87 -16.48
CA PRO A 421 0.67 14.77 -15.94
C PRO A 421 0.53 13.43 -15.20
N SER A 422 0.66 13.46 -13.87
CA SER A 422 0.14 12.41 -13.01
C SER A 422 -1.37 12.56 -13.03
N ARG A 423 -2.05 11.71 -13.81
CA ARG A 423 -3.51 11.64 -13.77
C ARG A 423 -3.86 11.11 -12.39
N LEU A 424 -4.39 11.96 -11.51
CA LEU A 424 -4.94 11.56 -10.22
C LEU A 424 -5.81 10.31 -10.45
N LEU A 425 -5.54 9.21 -9.76
CA LEU A 425 -6.30 7.96 -9.90
C LEU A 425 -7.16 7.76 -8.65
N VAL A 426 -8.41 7.33 -8.83
CA VAL A 426 -9.31 6.88 -7.76
C VAL A 426 -9.52 5.38 -7.88
N PRO A 427 -9.72 4.64 -6.79
CA PRO A 427 -9.94 3.19 -6.84
C PRO A 427 -11.29 2.84 -7.48
N ARG A 428 -11.41 1.60 -8.00
CA ARG A 428 -12.66 1.05 -8.54
C ARG A 428 -13.01 -0.27 -7.89
N ALA A 429 -14.23 -0.37 -7.35
CA ALA A 429 -14.78 -1.61 -6.85
C ALA A 429 -15.04 -2.58 -8.02
N ARG A 430 -14.65 -3.84 -7.85
CA ARG A 430 -14.82 -4.93 -8.82
C ARG A 430 -15.32 -6.16 -8.11
N ARG A 431 -16.33 -6.80 -8.67
CA ARG A 431 -16.92 -8.01 -8.10
C ARG A 431 -15.99 -9.21 -8.27
N VAL A 432 -15.94 -10.06 -7.25
CA VAL A 432 -15.27 -11.36 -7.31
C VAL A 432 -16.09 -12.29 -8.20
N VAL A 433 -15.42 -13.01 -9.11
CA VAL A 433 -16.09 -13.97 -10.00
C VAL A 433 -15.74 -15.41 -9.68
N SER A 434 -14.56 -15.64 -9.10
CA SER A 434 -14.16 -16.97 -8.65
C SER A 434 -13.17 -16.88 -7.50
N VAL A 435 -13.23 -17.88 -6.62
CA VAL A 435 -12.21 -18.16 -5.60
C VAL A 435 -11.85 -19.64 -5.72
N THR A 436 -10.58 -19.93 -5.94
CA THR A 436 -10.08 -21.30 -6.15
C THR A 436 -8.96 -21.61 -5.18
N TYR A 437 -8.96 -22.82 -4.62
CA TYR A 437 -7.86 -23.26 -3.77
C TYR A 437 -6.69 -23.69 -4.64
N VAL A 438 -5.50 -23.17 -4.35
CA VAL A 438 -4.29 -23.35 -5.17
C VAL A 438 -3.30 -24.34 -4.52
N GLY A 439 -3.60 -24.78 -3.29
CA GLY A 439 -2.70 -25.58 -2.48
C GLY A 439 -1.83 -24.73 -1.57
N GLU A 440 -0.85 -25.38 -0.95
CA GLU A 440 0.09 -24.74 -0.04
C GLU A 440 1.34 -24.27 -0.80
N ARG A 441 1.70 -23.00 -0.66
CA ARG A 441 2.91 -22.44 -1.27
C ARG A 441 3.58 -21.43 -0.35
N GLU A 442 4.86 -21.14 -0.62
CA GLU A 442 5.62 -20.10 0.06
C GLU A 442 4.96 -18.73 -0.11
N THR A 443 4.74 -18.04 0.99
CA THR A 443 4.03 -16.77 1.03
C THR A 443 4.92 -15.63 1.52
N TYR A 444 4.57 -14.41 1.14
CA TYR A 444 5.37 -13.22 1.40
C TYR A 444 4.49 -12.05 1.85
N ASP A 445 5.10 -11.06 2.51
CA ASP A 445 4.45 -9.82 2.92
C ASP A 445 5.35 -8.60 2.65
N ILE A 446 4.75 -7.43 2.43
CA ILE A 446 5.44 -6.16 2.17
C ILE A 446 5.06 -5.15 3.25
N GLU A 447 6.07 -4.69 3.98
CA GLU A 447 5.93 -3.60 4.93
C GLU A 447 6.10 -2.27 4.21
N MET A 448 5.07 -1.43 4.27
CA MET A 448 5.05 -0.07 3.73
C MET A 448 5.33 0.97 4.82
N ASP A 449 6.18 1.96 4.51
CA ASP A 449 6.39 3.13 5.37
C ASP A 449 5.08 3.93 5.52
N GLY A 450 4.88 4.54 6.70
CA GLY A 450 3.74 5.42 6.96
C GLY A 450 3.73 6.67 6.07
N PRO A 451 2.57 7.36 5.92
CA PRO A 451 1.33 7.20 6.70
C PRO A 451 0.35 6.14 6.17
N ASN A 452 0.52 5.66 4.93
CA ASN A 452 -0.41 4.76 4.27
C ASN A 452 0.13 3.32 4.26
N HIS A 453 -0.38 2.47 5.15
CA HIS A 453 0.02 1.06 5.29
C HIS A 453 -0.73 0.14 4.33
N ASN A 454 -0.75 0.50 3.05
CA ASN A 454 -1.36 -0.30 2.00
C ASN A 454 -0.57 -0.17 0.70
N PHE A 455 -0.80 -1.08 -0.25
CA PHE A 455 -0.18 -1.04 -1.56
C PHE A 455 -1.07 -1.71 -2.60
N VAL A 456 -0.68 -1.58 -3.87
CA VAL A 456 -1.36 -2.26 -4.98
C VAL A 456 -0.55 -3.45 -5.46
N ALA A 457 -1.18 -4.63 -5.46
CA ALA A 457 -0.61 -5.90 -5.91
C ALA A 457 -1.52 -6.54 -6.97
N ASN A 458 -0.98 -6.96 -8.12
CA ASN A 458 -1.78 -7.40 -9.29
C ASN A 458 -2.89 -6.41 -9.70
N GLY A 459 -2.72 -5.14 -9.37
CA GLY A 459 -3.75 -4.13 -9.60
C GLY A 459 -4.93 -4.17 -8.62
N ILE A 460 -4.81 -4.85 -7.48
CA ILE A 460 -5.80 -4.93 -6.39
C ILE A 460 -5.22 -4.25 -5.15
N VAL A 461 -6.04 -3.49 -4.43
CA VAL A 461 -5.63 -2.74 -3.23
C VAL A 461 -5.59 -3.68 -2.02
N THR A 462 -4.41 -3.85 -1.44
CA THR A 462 -4.11 -4.76 -0.34
C THR A 462 -3.51 -4.00 0.85
N HIS A 463 -3.78 -4.48 2.06
CA HIS A 463 -3.31 -3.90 3.31
C HIS A 463 -2.01 -4.55 3.80
N ASN A 464 -1.12 -3.76 4.41
CA ASN A 464 0.04 -4.25 5.16
C ASN A 464 -0.40 -4.77 6.55
N SER A 465 0.19 -5.84 7.07
CA SER A 465 -0.22 -6.48 8.33
C SER A 465 0.05 -5.64 9.60
N GLN A 466 -0.78 -4.63 9.88
CA GLN A 466 -0.82 -3.95 11.18
C GLN A 466 -2.27 -3.71 11.65
N LEU A 467 -2.54 -3.98 12.92
CA LEU A 467 -3.85 -3.77 13.55
C LEU A 467 -4.14 -2.27 13.65
N SER A 468 -5.31 -1.82 13.17
CA SER A 468 -5.71 -0.41 13.19
C SER A 468 -6.27 -0.01 14.55
N GLN A 469 -5.59 0.91 15.24
CA GLN A 469 -5.96 1.46 16.55
C GLN A 469 -6.98 2.63 16.47
N ARG A 470 -7.77 2.73 15.39
CA ARG A 470 -8.65 3.90 15.14
C ARG A 470 -9.99 3.88 15.92
N TYR A 471 -10.26 2.87 16.75
CA TYR A 471 -11.61 2.58 17.26
C TYR A 471 -11.77 2.57 18.79
N VAL A 472 -10.70 2.77 19.56
CA VAL A 472 -10.73 2.63 21.02
C VAL A 472 -10.77 4.01 21.70
N ASP A 473 -11.57 4.10 22.76
CA ASP A 473 -11.61 5.26 23.65
C ASP A 473 -10.46 5.16 24.65
N GLU A 474 -9.60 6.17 24.72
CA GLU A 474 -8.40 6.16 25.56
C GLU A 474 -8.48 7.19 26.69
N SER A 475 -9.70 7.67 26.99
CA SER A 475 -10.00 8.51 28.16
C SER A 475 -9.63 7.81 29.48
N GLU A 476 -9.76 6.48 29.53
CA GLU A 476 -9.33 5.61 30.63
C GLU A 476 -8.16 4.71 30.21
N ALA A 477 -7.15 5.29 29.54
CA ALA A 477 -5.99 4.53 29.11
C ALA A 477 -5.26 3.87 30.30
N ASN A 478 -4.89 2.60 30.11
CA ASN A 478 -3.93 1.94 30.98
C ASN A 478 -2.52 2.17 30.44
N PHE A 479 -1.52 2.04 31.31
CA PHE A 479 -0.12 2.19 30.94
C PHE A 479 0.72 1.04 31.48
N VAL A 480 1.78 0.71 30.76
CA VAL A 480 2.75 -0.32 31.12
C VAL A 480 4.02 0.37 31.60
N VAL A 481 4.40 0.07 32.84
CA VAL A 481 5.60 0.61 33.47
C VAL A 481 6.83 -0.02 32.81
N PRO A 482 7.76 0.77 32.23
CA PRO A 482 8.99 0.23 31.67
C PRO A 482 9.72 -0.65 32.70
N PRO A 483 10.10 -1.89 32.36
CA PRO A 483 10.65 -2.80 33.38
C PRO A 483 11.92 -2.31 34.10
N ALA A 484 12.68 -1.42 33.45
CA ALA A 484 13.88 -0.82 34.01
C ALA A 484 13.61 0.18 35.15
N ILE A 485 12.41 0.76 35.24
CA ILE A 485 12.06 1.73 36.29
C ILE A 485 11.34 1.09 37.48
N ILE A 486 10.88 -0.16 37.35
CA ILE A 486 10.14 -0.86 38.40
C ILE A 486 11.02 -1.05 39.63
N GLY A 487 10.51 -0.63 40.79
CA GLY A 487 11.17 -0.72 42.09
C GLY A 487 11.97 0.52 42.49
N ASP A 488 12.04 1.55 41.64
CA ASP A 488 12.66 2.84 41.94
C ASP A 488 11.58 3.92 42.11
N GLY A 489 11.29 4.27 43.37
CA GLY A 489 10.20 5.20 43.71
C GLY A 489 10.27 6.56 43.00
N PRO A 490 11.43 7.26 43.01
CA PRO A 490 11.63 8.48 42.23
C PRO A 490 11.38 8.34 40.73
N LEU A 491 11.90 7.29 40.09
CA LEU A 491 11.71 7.06 38.64
C LEU A 491 10.25 6.73 38.31
N GLU A 492 9.60 5.89 39.12
CA GLU A 492 8.18 5.56 38.96
C GLU A 492 7.30 6.80 39.12
N ALA A 493 7.58 7.68 40.08
CA ALA A 493 6.84 8.92 40.29
C ALA A 493 6.98 9.88 39.10
N ALA A 494 8.19 10.08 38.59
CA ALA A 494 8.44 10.93 37.43
C ALA A 494 7.74 10.41 36.17
N TRP A 495 7.82 9.10 35.93
CA TRP A 495 7.13 8.46 34.81
C TRP A 495 5.62 8.53 34.94
N ARG A 496 5.08 8.29 36.14
CA ARG A 496 3.64 8.39 36.44
C ARG A 496 3.10 9.78 36.12
N ALA A 497 3.79 10.83 36.59
CA ALA A 497 3.40 12.21 36.32
C ALA A 497 3.36 12.51 34.80
N GLN A 498 4.29 11.93 34.03
CA GLN A 498 4.31 12.09 32.58
C GLN A 498 3.11 11.43 31.89
N VAL A 499 2.78 10.17 32.24
CA VAL A 499 1.67 9.46 31.60
C VAL A 499 0.31 10.04 31.98
N GLU A 500 0.15 10.49 33.24
CA GLU A 500 -1.06 11.18 33.70
C GLU A 500 -1.24 12.53 32.99
N GLY A 501 -0.15 13.30 32.82
CA GLY A 501 -0.17 14.54 32.05
C GLY A 501 -0.51 14.33 30.57
N ALA A 502 0.00 13.25 29.96
CA ALA A 502 -0.33 12.88 28.59
C ALA A 502 -1.81 12.47 28.44
N GLN A 503 -2.36 11.73 29.40
CA GLN A 503 -3.78 11.35 29.42
C GLN A 503 -4.68 12.58 29.58
N ALA A 504 -4.35 13.50 30.48
CA ALA A 504 -5.09 14.76 30.64
C ALA A 504 -5.07 15.58 29.34
N SER A 505 -3.91 15.65 28.68
CA SER A 505 -3.77 16.33 27.39
C SER A 505 -4.61 15.66 26.29
N TYR A 506 -4.68 14.34 26.27
CA TYR A 506 -5.52 13.59 25.33
C TYR A 506 -7.00 13.96 25.49
N VAL A 507 -7.52 13.94 26.73
CA VAL A 507 -8.93 14.28 27.00
C VAL A 507 -9.25 15.71 26.54
N ALA A 508 -8.40 16.67 26.92
CA ALA A 508 -8.57 18.07 26.52
C ALA A 508 -8.56 18.25 24.99
N LEU A 509 -7.67 17.55 24.28
CA LEU A 509 -7.61 17.59 22.82
C LEU A 509 -8.83 16.96 22.16
N VAL A 510 -9.34 15.83 22.68
CA VAL A 510 -10.57 15.21 22.17
C VAL A 510 -11.73 16.20 22.28
N ASP A 511 -11.90 16.87 23.42
CA ASP A 511 -12.98 17.82 23.63
C ASP A 511 -12.89 19.03 22.67
N GLN A 512 -11.71 19.63 22.55
CA GLN A 512 -11.48 20.76 21.63
C GLN A 512 -11.66 20.35 20.15
N LEU A 513 -11.22 19.15 19.77
CA LEU A 513 -11.40 18.65 18.41
C LEU A 513 -12.87 18.31 18.12
N MET A 514 -13.61 17.81 19.11
CA MET A 514 -15.06 17.58 19.00
C MET A 514 -15.83 18.88 18.76
N GLU A 515 -15.41 19.98 19.37
CA GLU A 515 -15.96 21.32 19.11
C GLU A 515 -15.55 21.83 17.72
N ARG A 516 -14.26 21.72 17.37
CA ARG A 516 -13.74 22.11 16.05
C ARG A 516 -14.43 21.39 14.90
N TYR A 517 -14.77 20.12 15.08
CA TYR A 517 -15.46 19.30 14.10
C TYR A 517 -16.99 19.37 14.24
N ALA A 518 -17.55 20.41 14.86
CA ALA A 518 -19.00 20.61 15.00
C ALA A 518 -19.77 20.58 13.67
N TRP A 519 -19.10 20.90 12.55
CA TRP A 519 -19.66 20.83 11.19
C TRP A 519 -19.92 19.40 10.70
N VAL A 520 -19.32 18.38 11.32
CA VAL A 520 -19.56 16.96 10.97
C VAL A 520 -20.84 16.49 11.65
N ALA A 521 -21.93 16.33 10.89
CA ALA A 521 -23.24 15.97 11.45
C ALA A 521 -23.25 14.60 12.19
N ASP A 522 -22.51 13.61 11.67
CA ASP A 522 -22.39 12.30 12.32
C ASP A 522 -21.47 12.38 13.55
N LYS A 523 -22.07 12.26 14.74
CA LYS A 523 -21.38 12.29 16.03
C LYS A 523 -20.35 11.16 16.19
N VAL A 524 -20.59 9.99 15.59
CA VAL A 524 -19.67 8.85 15.64
C VAL A 524 -18.44 9.13 14.77
N HIS A 525 -18.66 9.59 13.54
CA HIS A 525 -17.58 9.99 12.65
C HIS A 525 -16.75 11.16 13.23
N ARG A 526 -17.42 12.17 13.79
CA ARG A 526 -16.78 13.31 14.47
C ARG A 526 -15.86 12.85 15.60
N ARG A 527 -16.37 11.96 16.46
CA ARG A 527 -15.62 11.37 17.57
C ARG A 527 -14.43 10.56 17.10
N LYS A 528 -14.57 9.81 16.01
CA LYS A 528 -13.48 9.07 15.39
C LYS A 528 -12.37 10.01 14.92
N MET A 529 -12.71 11.09 14.22
CA MET A 529 -11.75 12.10 13.75
C MET A 529 -10.99 12.76 14.91
N ALA A 530 -11.72 13.16 15.98
CA ALA A 530 -11.12 13.76 17.16
C ALA A 530 -10.13 12.82 17.86
N ARG A 531 -10.52 11.55 18.09
CA ARG A 531 -9.65 10.55 18.73
C ARG A 531 -8.44 10.19 17.89
N GLU A 532 -8.59 10.07 16.58
CA GLU A 532 -7.50 9.75 15.66
C GLU A 532 -6.39 10.80 15.67
N ALA A 533 -6.74 12.08 15.84
CA ALA A 533 -5.77 13.16 15.99
C ALA A 533 -5.23 13.25 17.42
N ALA A 534 -6.09 13.19 18.44
CA ALA A 534 -5.69 13.35 19.84
C ALA A 534 -4.74 12.25 20.33
N ARG A 535 -4.87 11.00 19.83
CA ARG A 535 -4.00 9.88 20.25
C ARG A 535 -2.50 10.12 20.07
N GLY A 536 -2.10 11.10 19.24
CA GLY A 536 -0.70 11.45 19.00
C GLY A 536 0.05 11.92 20.26
N VAL A 537 -0.65 12.35 21.31
CA VAL A 537 -0.03 12.74 22.59
C VAL A 537 0.20 11.57 23.54
N LEU A 538 -0.42 10.41 23.28
CA LEU A 538 -0.30 9.26 24.17
C LEU A 538 1.03 8.53 23.95
N PRO A 539 1.74 8.19 25.03
CA PRO A 539 3.07 7.60 24.95
C PRO A 539 3.05 6.15 24.43
N ASN A 540 4.22 5.64 24.05
CA ASN A 540 4.39 4.23 23.67
C ASN A 540 4.09 3.26 24.81
N SER A 541 4.16 3.73 26.06
CA SER A 541 3.81 2.96 27.24
C SER A 541 2.31 2.73 27.43
N THR A 542 1.43 3.34 26.61
CA THR A 542 0.01 3.02 26.64
C THR A 542 -0.20 1.53 26.40
N GLU A 543 -1.06 0.92 27.22
CA GLU A 543 -1.38 -0.50 27.17
C GLU A 543 -2.13 -0.85 25.89
N THR A 544 -1.88 -2.04 25.40
CA THR A 544 -2.64 -2.64 24.31
C THR A 544 -2.88 -4.11 24.60
N LYS A 545 -4.05 -4.58 24.18
CA LYS A 545 -4.43 -5.99 24.22
C LYS A 545 -4.30 -6.58 22.84
N ILE A 546 -3.78 -7.79 22.75
CA ILE A 546 -3.62 -8.48 21.46
C ILE A 546 -3.84 -9.97 21.62
N VAL A 547 -4.59 -10.56 20.69
CA VAL A 547 -4.61 -12.01 20.51
C VAL A 547 -3.53 -12.39 19.52
N VAL A 548 -2.65 -13.30 19.93
CA VAL A 548 -1.56 -13.83 19.10
C VAL A 548 -1.77 -15.33 18.92
N THR A 549 -1.81 -15.79 17.68
CA THR A 549 -2.06 -17.20 17.32
C THR A 549 -0.90 -17.74 16.51
N GLY A 550 -0.25 -18.80 16.99
CA GLY A 550 0.85 -19.44 16.30
C GLY A 550 0.83 -20.95 16.40
N ASN A 551 1.45 -21.60 15.43
CA ASN A 551 1.80 -23.01 15.59
C ASN A 551 2.99 -23.20 16.54
N ALA A 552 3.18 -24.41 17.06
CA ALA A 552 4.23 -24.69 18.05
C ALA A 552 5.62 -24.33 17.52
N ARG A 553 5.92 -24.53 16.23
CA ARG A 553 7.18 -24.11 15.61
C ARG A 553 7.37 -22.59 15.63
N ALA A 554 6.33 -21.83 15.28
CA ALA A 554 6.35 -20.37 15.29
C ALA A 554 6.55 -19.82 16.71
N TRP A 555 5.84 -20.39 17.69
CA TRP A 555 6.02 -20.02 19.10
C TRP A 555 7.44 -20.27 19.59
N ARG A 556 8.02 -21.44 19.30
CA ARG A 556 9.43 -21.73 19.62
C ARG A 556 10.37 -20.69 19.03
N THR A 557 10.15 -20.32 17.77
CA THR A 557 11.00 -19.35 17.06
C THR A 557 10.93 -17.96 17.68
N VAL A 558 9.72 -17.51 18.05
CA VAL A 558 9.53 -16.21 18.72
C VAL A 558 10.16 -16.22 20.11
N ILE A 559 9.97 -17.29 20.88
CA ILE A 559 10.59 -17.42 22.21
C ILE A 559 12.11 -17.38 22.08
N GLU A 560 12.72 -18.15 21.18
CA GLU A 560 14.17 -18.18 20.97
C GLU A 560 14.73 -16.78 20.65
N LEU A 561 14.08 -16.04 19.75
CA LEU A 561 14.53 -14.70 19.36
C LEU A 561 14.33 -13.66 20.46
N ARG A 562 13.28 -13.79 21.26
CA ARG A 562 12.81 -12.72 22.16
C ARG A 562 13.13 -12.94 23.62
N SER A 563 13.48 -14.16 24.03
CA SER A 563 13.89 -14.47 25.41
C SER A 563 15.39 -14.30 25.66
N SER A 564 16.20 -14.01 24.63
CA SER A 564 17.66 -13.82 24.76
C SER A 564 18.04 -12.55 25.52
N GLU A 565 19.22 -12.52 26.15
CA GLU A 565 19.70 -11.36 26.93
C GLU A 565 19.79 -10.07 26.11
N GLY A 566 20.09 -10.16 24.81
CA GLY A 566 20.16 -9.00 23.91
C GLY A 566 18.79 -8.43 23.49
N ALA A 567 17.69 -9.08 23.86
CA ALA A 567 16.35 -8.57 23.59
C ALA A 567 15.98 -7.44 24.57
N GLU A 568 15.13 -6.52 24.10
CA GLU A 568 14.56 -5.46 24.95
C GLU A 568 13.79 -6.08 26.13
N LEU A 569 13.89 -5.48 27.32
CA LEU A 569 13.52 -6.10 28.58
C LEU A 569 12.01 -6.41 28.69
N GLU A 570 11.13 -5.57 28.15
CA GLU A 570 9.68 -5.82 28.16
C GLU A 570 9.32 -7.02 27.28
N ILE A 571 9.80 -7.06 26.04
CA ILE A 571 9.54 -8.20 25.15
C ILE A 571 10.20 -9.48 25.65
N ARG A 572 11.33 -9.38 26.36
CA ARG A 572 12.00 -10.52 26.99
C ARG A 572 11.18 -11.12 28.11
N ARG A 573 10.65 -10.28 29.02
CA ARG A 573 9.74 -10.71 30.09
C ARG A 573 8.48 -11.35 29.51
N TRP A 574 7.92 -10.77 28.45
CA TRP A 574 6.79 -11.36 27.72
C TRP A 574 7.13 -12.73 27.13
N ALA A 575 8.28 -12.88 26.47
CA ALA A 575 8.68 -14.15 25.85
C ALA A 575 8.92 -15.25 26.88
N VAL A 576 9.52 -14.92 28.03
CA VAL A 576 9.71 -15.85 29.16
C VAL A 576 8.35 -16.24 29.77
N ALA A 577 7.42 -15.30 29.92
CA ALA A 577 6.07 -15.60 30.40
C ALA A 577 5.30 -16.52 29.42
N VAL A 578 5.41 -16.27 28.11
CA VAL A 578 4.83 -17.13 27.07
C VAL A 578 5.45 -18.52 27.11
N LEU A 579 6.77 -18.62 27.27
CA LEU A 579 7.46 -19.89 27.40
C LEU A 579 6.92 -20.70 28.59
N ARG A 580 6.77 -20.09 29.76
CA ARG A 580 6.21 -20.76 30.95
C ARG A 580 4.80 -21.27 30.71
N LEU A 581 3.94 -20.44 30.12
CA LEU A 581 2.56 -20.80 29.79
C LEU A 581 2.51 -22.00 28.84
N LEU A 582 3.29 -21.95 27.75
CA LEU A 582 3.30 -23.00 26.73
C LEU A 582 4.03 -24.27 27.18
N ALA A 583 5.05 -24.16 28.04
CA ALA A 583 5.73 -25.32 28.62
C ALA A 583 4.84 -26.07 29.63
N ALA A 584 3.96 -25.36 30.34
CA ALA A 584 2.93 -25.97 31.17
C ALA A 584 1.85 -26.67 30.34
N GLU A 585 1.41 -26.06 29.22
CA GLU A 585 0.36 -26.64 28.38
C GLU A 585 0.87 -27.76 27.46
N ALA A 586 2.06 -27.66 26.87
CA ALA A 586 2.58 -28.61 25.88
C ALA A 586 4.08 -28.90 26.11
N PRO A 587 4.42 -29.63 27.18
CA PRO A 587 5.80 -29.77 27.63
C PRO A 587 6.73 -30.44 26.61
N ALA A 588 6.26 -31.39 25.80
CA ALA A 588 7.09 -32.03 24.77
C ALA A 588 7.53 -31.03 23.68
N PHE A 589 6.77 -29.94 23.48
CA PHE A 589 7.16 -28.89 22.55
C PHE A 589 8.08 -27.82 23.14
N PHE A 590 8.13 -27.60 24.45
CA PHE A 590 8.82 -26.41 25.01
C PHE A 590 9.75 -26.70 26.20
N SER A 591 9.78 -27.91 26.75
CA SER A 591 10.62 -28.23 27.92
C SER A 591 12.12 -28.24 27.67
N ASP A 592 12.58 -28.19 26.42
CA ASP A 592 13.99 -28.05 26.07
C ASP A 592 14.51 -26.60 26.15
N PHE A 593 13.64 -25.64 26.47
CA PHE A 593 14.09 -24.29 26.84
C PHE A 593 14.48 -24.26 28.31
N GLU A 594 15.62 -23.62 28.58
CA GLU A 594 16.12 -23.37 29.92
C GLU A 594 15.99 -21.88 30.23
N VAL A 595 15.27 -21.55 31.31
CA VAL A 595 15.21 -20.18 31.86
C VAL A 595 16.36 -20.01 32.85
N TYR A 596 17.12 -18.93 32.70
CA TYR A 596 18.27 -18.61 33.55
C TYR A 596 18.32 -17.11 33.88
N ALA A 597 19.12 -16.75 34.88
CA ALA A 597 19.41 -15.35 35.19
C ALA A 597 20.60 -14.87 34.34
N GLY A 598 20.37 -13.85 33.51
CA GLY A 598 21.40 -13.23 32.68
C GLY A 598 22.37 -12.34 33.47
N GLU A 599 23.35 -11.76 32.77
CA GLU A 599 24.36 -10.87 33.38
C GLU A 599 23.71 -9.61 33.99
N ASP A 600 22.59 -9.17 33.41
CA ASP A 600 21.78 -8.06 33.90
C ASP A 600 20.89 -8.41 35.11
N ARG A 601 21.05 -9.62 35.67
CA ARG A 601 20.29 -10.19 36.80
C ARG A 601 18.80 -10.31 36.53
N ARG A 602 18.39 -10.34 35.27
CA ARG A 602 17.00 -10.54 34.85
C ARG A 602 16.89 -11.89 34.14
N GLU A 603 15.66 -12.36 34.01
CA GLU A 603 15.41 -13.64 33.38
C GLU A 603 15.62 -13.56 31.85
N ALA A 604 16.24 -14.61 31.33
CA ALA A 604 16.41 -14.91 29.92
C ALA A 604 16.16 -16.40 29.69
N ALA A 605 15.97 -16.81 28.45
CA ALA A 605 15.89 -18.24 28.12
C ALA A 605 16.78 -18.62 26.94
N ARG A 606 17.25 -19.87 26.93
CA ARG A 606 18.04 -20.47 25.86
C ARG A 606 17.42 -21.80 25.46
N VAL A 607 17.50 -22.14 24.17
CA VAL A 607 16.93 -23.39 23.65
C VAL A 607 18.02 -24.46 23.53
N GLY A 608 17.72 -25.68 23.97
CA GLY A 608 18.61 -26.84 23.84
C GLY A 608 18.73 -27.35 22.41
N TYR A 609 17.63 -27.29 21.64
CA TYR A 609 17.60 -27.65 20.22
C TYR A 609 17.34 -26.42 19.35
N ARG A 610 18.41 -25.77 18.90
CA ARG A 610 18.34 -24.65 17.95
C ARG A 610 17.86 -25.11 16.59
N LYS A 611 17.07 -24.28 15.92
CA LYS A 611 16.74 -24.49 14.51
C LYS A 611 17.79 -23.77 13.64
N VAL A 612 18.29 -24.46 12.62
CA VAL A 612 18.97 -23.85 11.47
C VAL A 612 17.96 -23.01 10.68
#